data_AF-A0A257Z198-F1
#
_entry.id   AF-A0A257Z198-F1
#
_cell.length_a   1.000
_cell.length_b   1.000
_cell.length_c   1.000
_cell.angle_alpha   90.00
_cell.angle_beta   90.00
_cell.angle_gamma   90.00
#
_symmetry.space_group_name_H-M   'P 1'
#
loop_
_entity.id
_entity.type
_entity.pdbx_description
1 polymer ?
#
loop_
_entity_poly.entity_id
_entity_poly.type
_entity_poly.pdbx_seq_one_letter_code
_entity_poly.pdbx_strand_id
1 'polypeptide(L)'
;MLADPEPVVLRPGGVPVEALAALLGRPIRQDADDGRPTAPGQLASHYAPVAGVRLNATMPAPGEVLVGFGAVQGALTLSERGDLAEAATRLFQTLREADALAGPGGTIAFAPIPDTGLGRAINDRLRRAAAPRG
;
A
#
# COMPACT_ATOMS: atom_id res chain seq x y z
N MET A 1 10.59 25.51 33.07
CA MET A 1 9.96 26.28 31.98
C MET A 1 9.81 25.31 30.83
N LEU A 2 8.55 24.98 30.50
CA LEU A 2 8.16 23.83 29.69
C LEU A 2 8.54 24.01 28.21
N ALA A 3 9.08 22.95 27.62
CA ALA A 3 9.44 22.86 26.21
C ALA A 3 8.20 22.93 25.29
N ASP A 4 8.44 23.35 24.05
CA ASP A 4 7.48 23.69 22.99
C ASP A 4 6.27 22.73 22.81
N PRO A 5 5.07 23.25 22.49
CA PRO A 5 3.82 22.49 22.43
C PRO A 5 3.53 21.77 21.09
N GLU A 6 4.44 21.77 20.11
CA GLU A 6 4.20 21.09 18.82
C GLU A 6 4.95 19.74 18.74
N PRO A 7 4.24 18.62 18.52
CA PRO A 7 4.88 17.31 18.37
C PRO A 7 5.73 17.28 17.09
N VAL A 8 7.04 17.08 17.24
CA VAL A 8 7.96 16.86 16.14
C VAL A 8 8.22 15.36 15.99
N VAL A 9 8.06 14.82 14.77
CA VAL A 9 8.39 13.41 14.47
C VAL A 9 9.90 13.27 14.35
N LEU A 10 10.56 12.83 15.42
CA LEU A 10 12.03 12.67 15.47
C LEU A 10 12.52 11.31 14.95
N ARG A 11 11.63 10.43 14.49
CA ARG A 11 11.99 9.17 13.82
C ARG A 11 10.81 8.61 13.00
N PRO A 12 10.70 8.90 11.70
CA PRO A 12 9.58 8.40 10.89
C PRO A 12 9.89 6.99 10.37
N GLY A 13 9.31 5.97 11.02
CA GLY A 13 9.23 4.63 10.45
C GLY A 13 7.97 4.50 9.59
N GLY A 14 8.11 4.12 8.31
CA GLY A 14 7.13 3.41 7.45
C GLY A 14 5.75 4.04 7.18
N VAL A 15 5.47 5.21 7.74
CA VAL A 15 4.29 6.07 7.62
C VAL A 15 4.07 6.80 6.28
N PRO A 16 3.25 6.40 5.28
CA PRO A 16 3.02 7.30 4.14
C PRO A 16 2.37 8.60 4.64
N VAL A 17 2.87 9.75 4.17
CA VAL A 17 2.41 11.08 4.60
C VAL A 17 0.91 11.27 4.36
N GLU A 18 0.36 10.60 3.35
CA GLU A 18 -1.05 10.65 3.01
C GLU A 18 -1.92 9.84 4.00
N ALA A 19 -1.39 8.75 4.54
CA ALA A 19 -2.04 7.98 5.60
C ALA A 19 -2.03 8.76 6.92
N LEU A 20 -0.96 9.53 7.16
CA LEU A 20 -0.88 10.44 8.31
C LEU A 20 -1.85 11.62 8.17
N ALA A 21 -1.98 12.24 7.00
CA ALA A 21 -2.91 13.35 6.77
C ALA A 21 -4.38 12.93 6.93
N ALA A 22 -4.73 11.73 6.44
CA ALA A 22 -6.07 11.18 6.58
C ALA A 22 -6.42 10.81 8.04
N LEU A 23 -5.45 10.26 8.79
CA LEU A 23 -5.62 9.93 10.21
C LEU A 23 -5.74 11.18 11.09
N LEU A 24 -5.02 12.26 10.76
CA LEU A 24 -4.97 13.49 11.54
C LEU A 24 -6.10 14.49 11.19
N GLY A 25 -6.89 14.23 10.15
CA GLY A 25 -8.00 15.09 9.73
C GLY A 25 -7.60 16.49 9.29
N ARG A 26 -6.33 16.70 8.94
CA ARG A 26 -5.78 18.01 8.53
C ARG A 26 -4.66 17.85 7.51
N PRO A 27 -4.53 18.77 6.53
CA PRO A 27 -3.48 18.70 5.53
C PRO A 27 -2.10 18.87 6.18
N ILE A 28 -1.18 17.96 5.84
CA ILE A 28 0.23 18.08 6.19
C ILE A 28 0.92 18.83 5.04
N ARG A 29 1.57 19.96 5.34
CA ARG A 29 2.28 20.78 4.37
C ARG A 29 3.42 19.96 3.76
N GLN A 30 3.42 19.82 2.44
CA GLN A 30 4.59 19.35 1.70
C GLN A 30 5.24 20.60 1.09
N ASP A 31 6.48 20.88 1.45
CA ASP A 31 7.25 21.90 0.72
C ASP A 31 7.56 21.32 -0.67
N ALA A 32 6.95 21.92 -1.68
CA ALA A 32 7.24 21.62 -3.07
C ALA A 32 8.59 22.25 -3.40
N ASP A 33 9.62 21.45 -3.64
CA ASP A 33 10.72 21.92 -4.49
C ASP A 33 11.60 20.80 -5.08
N ASP A 34 11.85 20.96 -6.38
CA ASP A 34 13.06 20.61 -7.12
C ASP A 34 13.64 19.19 -7.02
N GLY A 35 12.91 18.21 -7.54
CA GLY A 35 13.50 17.05 -8.27
C GLY A 35 14.57 16.22 -7.55
N ARG A 36 14.76 16.42 -6.25
CA ARG A 36 15.74 15.79 -5.39
C ARG A 36 14.98 15.08 -4.30
N PRO A 37 15.19 13.77 -4.10
CA PRO A 37 14.47 13.03 -3.10
C PRO A 37 14.90 13.51 -1.71
N THR A 38 14.05 14.30 -1.07
CA THR A 38 14.30 14.91 0.25
C THR A 38 13.92 13.98 1.41
N ALA A 39 13.38 12.78 1.11
CA ALA A 39 13.05 11.78 2.12
C ALA A 39 13.28 10.34 1.63
N PRO A 40 13.73 9.42 2.49
CA PRO A 40 13.82 8.00 2.19
C PRO A 40 12.41 7.42 1.97
N GLY A 41 12.22 6.66 0.87
CA GLY A 41 10.93 6.02 0.52
C GLY A 41 10.24 6.54 -0.74
N GLN A 42 10.72 7.64 -1.36
CA GLN A 42 10.26 8.05 -2.69
C GLN A 42 10.75 7.12 -3.82
N LEU A 43 11.77 6.31 -3.55
CA LEU A 43 12.15 5.21 -4.42
C LEU A 43 11.25 4.02 -4.09
N ALA A 44 10.32 3.75 -5.01
CA ALA A 44 9.29 2.72 -4.97
C ALA A 44 9.79 1.27 -4.71
N SER A 45 11.09 1.05 -4.58
CA SER A 45 11.71 -0.27 -4.56
C SER A 45 11.64 -0.99 -3.21
N HIS A 46 11.50 -0.29 -2.07
CA HIS A 46 11.60 -0.93 -0.76
C HIS A 46 10.37 -1.79 -0.39
N TYR A 47 9.21 -1.51 -0.99
CA TYR A 47 7.95 -2.18 -0.66
C TYR A 47 7.42 -3.08 -1.77
N ALA A 48 8.12 -3.17 -2.89
CA ALA A 48 7.62 -3.91 -4.02
C ALA A 48 7.89 -5.42 -3.79
N PRO A 49 6.89 -6.30 -3.92
CA PRO A 49 7.01 -7.74 -3.63
C PRO A 49 7.95 -8.45 -4.62
N VAL A 50 8.63 -9.51 -4.21
CA VAL A 50 9.46 -10.33 -5.12
C VAL A 50 8.59 -11.02 -6.18
N ALA A 51 7.41 -11.47 -5.78
CA ALA A 51 6.40 -12.05 -6.65
C ALA A 51 5.86 -11.03 -7.67
N GLY A 52 5.45 -11.54 -8.83
CA GLY A 52 4.71 -10.74 -9.80
C GLY A 52 3.37 -10.27 -9.21
N VAL A 53 2.87 -9.12 -9.64
CA VAL A 53 1.57 -8.60 -9.18
C VAL A 53 0.62 -8.45 -10.36
N ARG A 54 -0.58 -9.02 -10.22
CA ARG A 54 -1.70 -8.90 -11.14
C ARG A 54 -2.86 -8.18 -10.45
N LEU A 55 -3.42 -7.17 -11.12
CA LEU A 55 -4.49 -6.34 -10.55
C LEU A 55 -5.86 -6.73 -11.11
N ASN A 56 -6.92 -6.30 -10.40
CA ASN A 56 -8.31 -6.45 -10.80
C ASN A 56 -8.74 -7.91 -11.05
N ALA A 57 -8.25 -8.82 -10.21
CA ALA A 57 -8.54 -10.25 -10.30
C ALA A 57 -9.73 -10.66 -9.43
N THR A 58 -10.74 -11.30 -10.00
CA THR A 58 -11.85 -11.89 -9.22
C THR A 58 -11.64 -13.35 -8.86
N MET A 59 -10.66 -14.02 -9.50
CA MET A 59 -10.26 -15.40 -9.23
C MET A 59 -8.74 -15.57 -9.36
N PRO A 60 -8.12 -16.52 -8.61
CA PRO A 60 -6.71 -16.86 -8.79
C PRO A 60 -6.51 -17.68 -10.08
N ALA A 61 -5.39 -17.46 -10.77
CA ALA A 61 -4.85 -18.42 -11.73
C ALA A 61 -4.07 -19.54 -10.99
N PRO A 62 -3.77 -20.67 -11.65
CA PRO A 62 -2.98 -21.74 -11.02
C PRO A 62 -1.65 -21.22 -10.48
N GLY A 63 -1.39 -21.44 -9.19
CA GLY A 63 -0.16 -21.01 -8.52
C GLY A 63 -0.16 -19.56 -8.03
N GLU A 64 -1.26 -18.81 -8.18
CA GLU A 64 -1.36 -17.45 -7.65
C GLU A 64 -1.93 -17.40 -6.23
N VAL A 65 -1.47 -16.41 -5.47
CA VAL A 65 -2.09 -16.02 -4.20
C VAL A 65 -3.08 -14.88 -4.46
N LEU A 66 -4.38 -15.16 -4.35
CA LEU A 66 -5.41 -14.11 -4.45
C LEU A 66 -5.56 -13.37 -3.11
N VAL A 67 -5.44 -12.05 -3.17
CA VAL A 67 -5.78 -11.11 -2.11
C VAL A 67 -7.13 -10.49 -2.44
N GLY A 68 -8.12 -10.80 -1.61
CA GLY A 68 -9.50 -10.36 -1.71
C GLY A 68 -9.75 -8.91 -1.26
N PHE A 69 -10.93 -8.42 -1.64
CA PHE A 69 -11.49 -7.14 -1.19
C PHE A 69 -13.02 -7.18 -1.35
N GLY A 70 -13.74 -6.89 -0.28
CA GLY A 70 -15.21 -6.94 -0.23
C GLY A 70 -15.75 -8.32 -0.59
N ALA A 71 -16.59 -8.37 -1.61
CA ALA A 71 -17.22 -9.59 -2.09
C ALA A 71 -16.23 -10.62 -2.69
N VAL A 72 -15.04 -10.18 -3.13
CA VAL A 72 -14.03 -11.09 -3.66
C VAL A 72 -13.25 -11.71 -2.51
N GLN A 73 -13.43 -13.02 -2.32
CA GLN A 73 -12.72 -13.81 -1.33
C GLN A 73 -11.40 -14.35 -1.91
N GLY A 74 -10.35 -14.34 -1.11
CA GLY A 74 -9.02 -14.82 -1.48
C GLY A 74 -8.36 -15.57 -0.33
N ALA A 75 -7.11 -16.01 -0.52
CA ALA A 75 -6.31 -16.60 0.54
C ALA A 75 -5.98 -15.58 1.65
N LEU A 76 -5.89 -14.31 1.27
CA LEU A 76 -5.80 -13.15 2.16
C LEU A 76 -6.85 -12.11 1.75
N THR A 77 -7.10 -11.10 2.59
CA THR A 77 -8.05 -10.02 2.28
C THR A 77 -7.58 -8.68 2.82
N LEU A 78 -7.73 -7.63 2.01
CA LEU A 78 -7.49 -6.25 2.46
C LEU A 78 -8.62 -5.72 3.33
N SER A 79 -9.86 -6.13 3.05
CA SER A 79 -11.05 -5.84 3.86
C SER A 79 -12.17 -6.75 3.38
N GLU A 80 -12.79 -7.51 4.29
CA GLU A 80 -13.94 -8.36 3.96
C GLU A 80 -15.19 -7.55 3.62
N ARG A 81 -15.31 -6.34 4.16
CA ARG A 81 -16.47 -5.46 3.96
C ARG A 81 -16.28 -4.46 2.81
N GLY A 82 -15.08 -4.42 2.22
CA GLY A 82 -14.73 -3.44 1.20
C GLY A 82 -14.48 -2.04 1.76
N ASP A 83 -14.03 -1.95 3.03
CA ASP A 83 -13.66 -0.69 3.66
C ASP A 83 -12.28 -0.25 3.16
N LEU A 84 -12.24 0.93 2.52
CA LEU A 84 -11.01 1.50 1.96
C LEU A 84 -10.01 1.96 3.02
N ALA A 85 -10.46 2.37 4.21
CA ALA A 85 -9.59 2.76 5.32
C ALA A 85 -8.93 1.53 5.95
N GLU A 86 -9.69 0.45 6.13
CA GLU A 86 -9.17 -0.84 6.56
C GLU A 86 -8.14 -1.37 5.54
N ALA A 87 -8.50 -1.35 4.26
CA ALA A 87 -7.62 -1.79 3.18
C ALA A 87 -6.31 -1.00 3.12
N ALA A 88 -6.36 0.34 3.27
CA ALA A 88 -5.16 1.17 3.31
C ALA A 88 -4.24 0.81 4.48
N THR A 89 -4.81 0.53 5.65
CA THR A 89 -4.06 0.16 6.87
C THR A 89 -3.41 -1.22 6.73
N ARG A 90 -4.11 -2.18 6.11
CA ARG A 90 -3.64 -3.57 5.95
C ARG A 90 -2.73 -3.79 4.74
N LEU A 91 -2.68 -2.84 3.80
CA LEU A 91 -2.04 -3.02 2.50
C LEU A 91 -0.64 -3.61 2.58
N PHE A 92 0.27 -2.99 3.34
CA PHE A 92 1.67 -3.42 3.37
C PHE A 92 1.89 -4.73 4.12
N GLN A 93 1.10 -4.99 5.16
CA GLN A 93 1.15 -6.27 5.86
C GLN A 93 0.70 -7.38 4.92
N THR A 94 -0.46 -7.21 4.30
CA THR A 94 -1.06 -8.18 3.38
C THR A 94 -0.16 -8.44 2.17
N LEU A 95 0.49 -7.40 1.63
CA LEU A 95 1.43 -7.52 0.52
C LEU A 95 2.63 -8.40 0.90
N ARG A 96 3.22 -8.22 2.09
CA ARG A 96 4.35 -9.05 2.56
C ARG A 96 3.94 -10.49 2.82
N GLU A 97 2.78 -10.69 3.43
CA GLU A 97 2.24 -12.02 3.68
C GLU A 97 1.93 -12.74 2.36
N ALA A 98 1.33 -12.05 1.40
CA ALA A 98 1.06 -12.59 0.07
C ALA A 98 2.35 -12.93 -0.69
N ASP A 99 3.38 -12.09 -0.59
CA ASP A 99 4.69 -12.31 -1.22
C ASP A 99 5.40 -13.54 -0.63
N ALA A 100 5.35 -13.70 0.69
CA ALA A 100 5.89 -14.88 1.37
C ALA A 100 5.13 -16.17 0.98
N LEU A 101 3.81 -16.09 0.84
CA LEU A 101 2.98 -17.23 0.41
C LEU A 101 3.18 -17.59 -1.06
N ALA A 102 3.34 -16.59 -1.94
CA ALA A 102 3.59 -16.79 -3.36
C ALA A 102 4.97 -17.40 -3.59
N GLY A 103 5.95 -17.04 -2.77
CA GLY A 103 7.31 -17.54 -2.85
C GLY A 103 8.08 -17.04 -4.07
N PRO A 104 9.35 -17.45 -4.24
CA PRO A 104 10.19 -17.01 -5.34
C PRO A 104 9.61 -17.39 -6.71
N GLY A 105 9.43 -16.41 -7.59
CA GLY A 105 8.84 -16.61 -8.91
C GLY A 105 7.31 -16.79 -8.90
N GLY A 106 6.68 -16.66 -7.73
CA GLY A 106 5.22 -16.68 -7.58
C GLY A 106 4.55 -15.42 -8.13
N THR A 107 3.21 -15.41 -8.08
CA THR A 107 2.40 -14.25 -8.47
C THR A 107 1.29 -14.00 -7.45
N ILE A 108 1.10 -12.73 -7.12
CA ILE A 108 0.03 -12.24 -6.26
C ILE A 108 -1.03 -11.59 -7.14
N ALA A 109 -2.29 -11.98 -6.96
CA ALA A 109 -3.43 -11.36 -7.61
C ALA A 109 -4.19 -10.50 -6.60
N PHE A 110 -4.54 -9.26 -6.95
CA PHE A 110 -5.35 -8.37 -6.11
C PHE A 110 -6.74 -8.19 -6.69
N ALA A 111 -7.76 -8.30 -5.83
CA ALA A 111 -9.14 -7.97 -6.14
C ALA A 111 -9.31 -6.52 -6.63
N PRO A 112 -10.35 -6.22 -7.42
CA PRO A 112 -10.65 -4.86 -7.83
C PRO A 112 -10.94 -3.96 -6.62
N ILE A 113 -10.27 -2.80 -6.57
CA ILE A 113 -10.49 -1.79 -5.52
C ILE A 113 -11.04 -0.52 -6.18
N PRO A 114 -12.16 0.06 -5.67
CA PRO A 114 -12.76 1.27 -6.23
C PRO A 114 -11.74 2.41 -6.36
N ASP A 115 -11.68 3.05 -7.53
CA ASP A 115 -10.71 4.14 -7.80
C ASP A 115 -11.21 5.51 -7.29
N THR A 116 -11.65 5.54 -6.02
CA THR A 116 -12.26 6.70 -5.34
C THR A 116 -11.66 6.90 -3.96
N GLY A 117 -11.48 8.15 -3.53
CA GLY A 117 -10.94 8.46 -2.19
C GLY A 117 -9.61 7.73 -1.93
N LEU A 118 -9.53 7.02 -0.82
CA LEU A 118 -8.36 6.21 -0.43
C LEU A 118 -8.03 5.11 -1.44
N GLY A 119 -9.01 4.60 -2.18
CA GLY A 119 -8.81 3.56 -3.18
C GLY A 119 -7.89 3.98 -4.32
N ARG A 120 -7.86 5.27 -4.70
CA ARG A 120 -6.89 5.81 -5.67
C ARG A 120 -5.46 5.65 -5.20
N ALA A 121 -5.21 5.95 -3.93
CA ALA A 121 -3.89 5.84 -3.32
C ALA A 121 -3.46 4.38 -3.11
N ILE A 122 -4.42 3.48 -2.87
CA ILE A 122 -4.15 2.03 -2.82
C ILE A 122 -3.79 1.52 -4.22
N ASN A 123 -4.59 1.87 -5.23
CA ASN A 123 -4.38 1.45 -6.62
C ASN A 123 -3.05 1.97 -7.18
N ASP A 124 -2.66 3.22 -6.90
CA ASP A 124 -1.33 3.74 -7.30
C ASP A 124 -0.19 2.88 -6.75
N ARG A 125 -0.25 2.54 -5.45
CA ARG A 125 0.76 1.69 -4.80
C ARG A 125 0.79 0.28 -5.40
N LEU A 126 -0.38 -0.32 -5.65
CA LEU A 126 -0.47 -1.64 -6.28
C LEU A 126 0.04 -1.64 -7.73
N ARG A 127 -0.22 -0.58 -8.50
CA ARG A 127 0.32 -0.42 -9.87
C ARG A 127 1.85 -0.32 -9.86
N ARG A 128 2.42 0.41 -8.90
CA ARG A 128 3.89 0.48 -8.73
C ARG A 128 4.47 -0.88 -8.36
N ALA A 129 3.78 -1.65 -7.50
CA ALA A 129 4.17 -3.01 -7.16
C ALA A 129 4.11 -3.98 -8.35
N ALA A 130 3.20 -3.74 -9.31
CA ALA A 130 3.03 -4.52 -10.54
C ALA A 130 3.96 -4.11 -11.70
N ALA A 131 4.76 -3.05 -11.55
CA ALA A 131 5.67 -2.63 -12.61
C ALA A 131 6.73 -3.71 -12.91
N PRO A 132 7.09 -3.94 -14.18
CA PRO A 132 8.06 -4.95 -14.57
C PRO A 132 9.40 -4.72 -13.86
N ARG A 133 10.00 -5.79 -13.36
CA ARG A 133 11.38 -5.77 -12.88
C ARG A 133 12.26 -6.31 -13.99
N GLY A 134 13.09 -5.43 -14.55
CA GLY A 134 14.15 -5.81 -15.47
C GLY A 134 15.23 -6.65 -14.79
#